data_AF-R7T7J4-F1
#
_entry.id   AF-R7T7J4-F1
#
_cell.length_a   1.000
_cell.length_b   1.000
_cell.length_c   1.000
_cell.angle_alpha   90.00
_cell.angle_beta   90.00
_cell.angle_gamma   90.00
#
_symmetry.space_group_name_H-M   'P 1'
#
loop_
_entity.id
_entity.type
_entity.pdbx_description
1 polymer ?
#
loop_
_entity_poly.entity_id
_entity_poly.type
_entity_poly.pdbx_seq_one_letter_code
_entity_poly.pdbx_strand_id
1 'polypeptide(L)'
;HRFDSAQGNMGKKVSSKSGMASVVYVGKKEKPKKSKKQDAVAKRKYDHSPHEMFVEMDELQFTGDSEWKWSERARWIKFEEDVEEGAERWGRPHVASLSFHCLLELRQCLQQGAVIMDLEAEDLTSIVNHVVDQMVITDQLEPENRGAVLQALLLKHR
;
A
#
# COMPACT_ATOMS: atom_id res chain seq x y z
N HIS A 1 -17.42 33.13 -24.93
CA HIS A 1 -18.07 33.77 -23.76
C HIS A 1 -17.62 33.01 -22.52
N ARG A 2 -16.98 33.53 -21.47
CA ARG A 2 -16.36 34.82 -21.15
C ARG A 2 -15.63 34.54 -19.81
N PHE A 3 -14.30 34.45 -19.80
CA PHE A 3 -13.52 34.59 -18.56
C PHE A 3 -12.80 35.92 -18.68
N ASP A 4 -13.27 36.91 -17.91
CA ASP A 4 -12.68 38.24 -17.85
C ASP A 4 -11.54 38.25 -16.84
N SER A 5 -10.48 38.94 -17.22
CA SER A 5 -9.29 39.22 -16.41
C SER A 5 -9.52 40.45 -15.54
N ALA A 6 -8.93 40.49 -14.35
CA ALA A 6 -8.73 41.75 -13.62
C ALA A 6 -7.31 41.82 -13.03
N GLN A 7 -6.52 42.74 -13.57
CA GLN A 7 -5.21 43.17 -13.04
C GLN A 7 -5.39 44.29 -11.98
N GLY A 8 -4.48 44.30 -11.01
CA GLY A 8 -3.88 45.54 -10.46
C GLY A 8 -4.32 45.99 -9.07
N ASN A 9 -3.41 46.00 -8.08
CA ASN A 9 -2.64 47.21 -7.72
C ASN A 9 -1.67 46.99 -6.53
N MET A 10 -0.58 47.75 -6.55
CA MET A 10 0.51 47.81 -5.57
C MET A 10 0.18 48.60 -4.27
N GLY A 11 0.96 48.32 -3.21
CA GLY A 11 1.28 49.21 -2.08
C GLY A 11 0.94 48.57 -0.73
N LYS A 12 1.79 48.50 0.32
CA LYS A 12 2.80 49.45 0.80
C LYS A 12 3.92 48.73 1.59
N LYS A 13 5.13 49.30 1.51
CA LYS A 13 6.32 49.06 2.35
C LYS A 13 6.18 49.83 3.67
N VAL A 14 6.54 49.23 4.81
CA VAL A 14 6.86 49.97 6.06
C VAL A 14 8.08 49.33 6.73
N SER A 15 9.03 50.18 7.14
CA SER A 15 10.27 49.88 7.87
C SER A 15 10.48 50.96 8.94
N SER A 16 10.86 50.57 10.17
CA SER A 16 11.81 51.21 11.11
C SER A 16 11.69 50.54 12.50
N LYS A 17 12.75 49.88 13.03
CA LYS A 17 13.76 50.30 14.05
C LYS A 17 13.13 50.76 15.39
N SER A 18 13.54 50.36 16.60
CA SER A 18 14.88 50.10 17.16
C SER A 18 14.82 49.41 18.55
N GLY A 19 15.94 48.82 19.00
CA GLY A 19 16.18 48.42 20.39
C GLY A 19 17.45 47.58 20.58
N MET A 20 18.59 48.25 20.83
CA MET A 20 19.93 47.71 21.12
C MET A 20 19.94 46.68 22.29
N ALA A 21 20.80 45.66 22.30
CA ALA A 21 22.17 45.81 22.78
C ALA A 21 23.17 44.81 22.19
N SER A 22 24.33 45.37 21.88
CA SER A 22 25.58 44.77 21.43
C SER A 22 26.32 44.05 22.56
N VAL A 23 26.84 42.85 22.28
CA VAL A 23 28.12 42.41 22.85
C VAL A 23 28.95 41.79 21.73
N VAL A 24 30.08 42.42 21.48
CA VAL A 24 31.14 41.96 20.57
C VAL A 24 32.12 41.15 21.40
N TYR A 25 32.36 39.90 21.02
CA TYR A 25 33.61 39.20 21.36
C TYR A 25 34.40 38.98 20.08
N VAL A 26 35.50 39.72 19.95
CA VAL A 26 36.54 39.50 18.95
C VAL A 26 37.45 38.39 19.46
N GLY A 27 37.56 37.29 18.71
CA GLY A 27 38.46 36.19 19.03
C GLY A 27 38.63 35.20 17.88
N LYS A 28 39.72 35.38 17.12
CA LYS A 28 40.49 34.42 16.29
C LYS A 28 39.77 33.30 15.50
N LYS A 29 40.02 33.32 14.19
CA LYS A 29 39.71 32.31 13.16
C LYS A 29 40.09 30.88 13.59
N GLU A 30 39.10 29.98 13.60
CA GLU A 30 39.26 28.56 13.26
C GLU A 30 38.03 28.10 12.46
N LYS A 31 38.26 27.35 11.38
CA LYS A 31 37.19 26.82 10.50
C LYS A 31 36.44 25.70 11.23
N PRO A 32 35.10 25.67 11.27
CA PRO A 32 34.40 24.51 11.79
C PRO A 32 34.58 23.37 10.79
N LYS A 33 35.25 22.29 11.23
CA LYS A 33 35.25 21.00 10.55
C LYS A 33 33.79 20.56 10.44
N LYS A 34 33.29 20.33 9.23
CA LYS A 34 32.00 19.65 9.01
C LYS A 34 32.10 18.28 9.69
N SER A 35 31.54 18.15 10.88
CA SER A 35 31.21 16.86 11.45
C SER A 35 30.20 16.23 10.52
N LYS A 36 30.67 15.34 9.64
CA LYS A 36 29.80 14.34 9.04
C LYS A 36 29.22 13.57 10.22
N LYS A 37 28.00 13.93 10.65
CA LYS A 37 27.12 12.95 11.28
C LYS A 37 26.92 11.89 10.21
N GLN A 38 27.80 10.89 10.23
CA GLN A 38 27.44 9.58 9.74
C GLN A 38 26.41 9.09 10.76
N ASP A 39 25.18 9.54 10.57
CA ASP A 39 24.05 8.77 11.05
C ASP A 39 24.17 7.45 10.29
N ALA A 40 24.81 6.48 10.95
CA ALA A 40 24.81 5.10 10.51
C ALA A 40 23.36 4.65 10.57
N VAL A 41 22.62 4.93 9.51
CA VAL A 41 21.32 4.34 9.26
C VAL A 41 21.62 2.86 9.14
N ALA A 42 21.36 2.14 10.23
CA ALA A 42 21.30 0.70 10.22
C ALA A 42 20.54 0.31 8.96
N LYS A 43 21.18 -0.48 8.08
CA LYS A 43 20.54 -0.99 6.87
C LYS A 43 19.25 -1.66 7.32
N ARG A 44 18.11 -1.00 7.13
CA ARG A 44 16.81 -1.58 7.42
C ARG A 44 16.71 -2.81 6.50
N LYS A 45 16.40 -3.97 7.06
CA LYS A 45 16.28 -5.23 6.33
C LYS A 45 15.24 -5.11 5.20
N TYR A 46 14.25 -4.23 5.39
CA TYR A 46 13.18 -3.94 4.44
C TYR A 46 13.10 -2.44 4.12
N ASP A 47 12.78 -2.11 2.86
CA ASP A 47 12.42 -0.75 2.45
C ASP A 47 10.92 -0.55 2.66
N HIS A 48 10.57 0.48 3.43
CA HIS A 48 9.19 0.85 3.72
C HIS A 48 8.74 2.10 2.94
N SER A 49 9.50 2.50 1.92
CA SER A 49 9.09 3.58 1.04
C SER A 49 7.85 3.16 0.22
N PRO A 50 6.91 4.08 -0.09
CA PRO A 50 5.77 3.77 -0.94
C PRO A 50 6.20 3.45 -2.38
N HIS A 51 5.56 2.46 -2.99
CA HIS A 51 5.80 2.04 -4.38
C HIS A 51 4.51 2.16 -5.21
N GLU A 52 4.64 2.36 -6.52
CA GLU A 52 3.50 2.14 -7.43
C GLU A 52 3.16 0.65 -7.43
N MET A 53 1.88 0.32 -7.24
CA MET A 53 1.41 -1.05 -7.10
C MET A 53 0.62 -1.49 -8.34
N PHE A 54 0.88 -2.72 -8.76
CA PHE A 54 -0.06 -3.50 -9.56
C PHE A 54 -0.83 -4.41 -8.61
N VAL A 55 -2.14 -4.47 -8.74
CA VAL A 55 -3.01 -5.32 -7.93
C VAL A 55 -3.83 -6.20 -8.85
N GLU A 56 -3.91 -7.48 -8.52
CA GLU A 56 -4.66 -8.51 -9.22
C GLU A 56 -5.62 -9.17 -8.23
N MET A 57 -6.86 -9.43 -8.65
CA MET A 57 -7.86 -10.12 -7.86
C MET A 57 -8.25 -11.42 -8.56
N ASP A 58 -7.96 -12.52 -7.87
CA ASP A 58 -8.32 -13.86 -8.30
C ASP A 58 -9.52 -14.40 -7.51
N GLU A 59 -10.36 -15.17 -8.19
CA GLU A 59 -11.44 -15.94 -7.57
C GLU A 59 -11.26 -17.44 -7.80
N LEU A 60 -11.59 -18.23 -6.79
CA LEU A 60 -11.56 -19.69 -6.88
C LEU A 60 -12.82 -20.19 -7.59
N GLN A 61 -12.65 -20.85 -8.72
CA GLN A 61 -13.76 -21.26 -9.59
C GLN A 61 -13.73 -22.72 -9.95
N PHE A 62 -14.92 -23.32 -9.97
CA PHE A 62 -15.10 -24.69 -10.43
C PHE A 62 -15.28 -24.69 -11.94
N THR A 63 -14.33 -25.29 -12.64
CA THR A 63 -14.39 -25.43 -14.10
C THR A 63 -15.19 -26.65 -14.50
N GLY A 64 -15.77 -26.61 -15.72
CA GLY A 64 -16.51 -27.74 -16.29
C GLY A 64 -15.70 -29.03 -16.42
N ASP A 65 -14.37 -28.94 -16.35
CA ASP A 65 -13.44 -30.07 -16.34
C ASP A 65 -13.33 -30.77 -14.97
N SER A 66 -14.22 -30.42 -14.02
CA SER A 66 -14.28 -30.94 -12.65
C SER A 66 -13.08 -30.56 -11.76
N GLU A 67 -12.38 -29.48 -12.09
CA GLU A 67 -11.25 -28.97 -11.31
C GLU A 67 -11.51 -27.55 -10.78
N TRP A 68 -11.04 -27.30 -9.57
CA TRP A 68 -11.00 -25.96 -8.99
C TRP A 68 -9.71 -25.25 -9.41
N LYS A 69 -9.81 -23.98 -9.81
CA LYS A 69 -8.66 -23.15 -10.17
C LYS A 69 -8.87 -21.69 -9.75
N TRP A 70 -7.79 -20.97 -9.49
CA TRP A 70 -7.84 -19.52 -9.35
C TRP A 70 -7.85 -18.89 -10.75
N SER A 71 -8.78 -17.96 -10.96
CA SER A 71 -8.91 -17.23 -12.22
C SER A 71 -8.93 -15.74 -11.95
N GLU A 72 -8.13 -14.99 -12.70
CA GLU A 72 -8.11 -13.53 -12.63
C GLU A 72 -9.47 -12.95 -12.99
N ARG A 73 -9.97 -12.01 -12.18
CA ARG A 73 -11.28 -11.37 -12.37
C ARG A 73 -11.21 -9.86 -12.52
N ALA A 74 -10.26 -9.23 -11.86
CA ALA A 74 -10.06 -7.81 -11.97
C ALA A 74 -8.60 -7.45 -11.68
N ARG A 75 -8.15 -6.32 -12.23
CA ARG A 75 -6.81 -5.79 -12.00
C ARG A 75 -6.80 -4.28 -11.92
N TRP A 76 -5.84 -3.74 -11.19
CA TRP A 76 -5.67 -2.31 -10.97
C TRP A 76 -4.25 -1.85 -11.30
N ILE A 77 -4.18 -0.91 -12.24
CA ILE A 77 -3.02 -0.04 -12.45
C ILE A 77 -3.53 1.39 -12.67
N LYS A 78 -3.68 2.14 -11.58
CA LYS A 78 -4.37 3.45 -11.51
C LYS A 78 -5.88 3.38 -11.78
N PHE A 79 -6.30 2.59 -12.77
CA PHE A 79 -7.69 2.29 -13.13
C PHE A 79 -7.97 0.79 -12.96
N GLU A 80 -9.24 0.46 -12.80
CA GLU A 80 -9.79 -0.89 -12.71
C GLU A 80 -10.16 -1.42 -14.10
N GLU A 81 -9.81 -2.68 -14.35
CA GLU A 81 -10.27 -3.46 -15.49
C GLU A 81 -10.80 -4.81 -15.00
N ASP A 82 -12.02 -5.17 -15.42
CA ASP A 82 -12.65 -6.47 -15.09
C ASP A 82 -12.63 -7.41 -16.28
N VAL A 83 -12.66 -8.72 -16.02
CA VAL A 83 -12.94 -9.73 -17.04
C VAL A 83 -14.43 -9.73 -17.36
N GLU A 84 -14.78 -9.54 -18.64
CA GLU A 84 -16.18 -9.48 -19.06
C GLU A 84 -16.91 -10.82 -18.90
N GLU A 85 -18.18 -10.76 -18.50
CA GLU A 85 -19.00 -11.96 -18.32
C GLU A 85 -19.20 -12.70 -19.66
N GLY A 86 -18.79 -13.96 -19.72
CA GLY A 86 -18.95 -14.81 -20.91
C GLY A 86 -17.90 -14.59 -22.01
N ALA A 87 -16.94 -13.70 -21.82
CA ALA A 87 -15.81 -13.51 -22.73
C ALA A 87 -14.49 -13.50 -21.93
N GLU A 88 -13.48 -14.27 -22.35
CA GLU A 88 -12.12 -14.19 -21.77
C GLU A 88 -11.40 -12.90 -22.23
N ARG A 89 -12.05 -11.73 -22.11
CA ARG A 89 -11.52 -10.42 -22.52
C ARG A 89 -11.65 -9.41 -21.39
N TRP A 90 -10.66 -8.52 -21.32
CA TRP A 90 -10.65 -7.38 -20.43
C TRP A 90 -11.65 -6.31 -20.89
N GLY A 91 -12.42 -5.79 -19.93
CA GLY A 91 -13.26 -4.62 -20.09
C GLY A 91 -12.44 -3.34 -20.23
N ARG A 92 -13.12 -2.20 -20.34
CA ARG A 92 -12.46 -0.90 -20.46
C ARG A 92 -11.96 -0.41 -19.09
N PRO A 93 -10.79 0.24 -19.02
CA PRO A 93 -10.30 0.83 -17.79
C PRO A 93 -11.25 1.91 -17.27
N HIS A 94 -11.59 1.85 -15.99
CA HIS A 94 -12.50 2.79 -15.35
C HIS A 94 -12.09 3.07 -13.90
N VAL A 95 -12.75 4.04 -13.27
CA VAL A 95 -12.51 4.36 -11.86
C VAL A 95 -13.34 3.42 -11.00
N ALA A 96 -12.68 2.70 -10.09
CA ALA A 96 -13.30 1.79 -9.14
C ALA A 96 -14.45 2.44 -8.37
N SER A 97 -15.58 1.73 -8.26
CA SER A 97 -16.71 2.14 -7.44
C SER A 97 -17.03 1.05 -6.43
N LEU A 98 -16.75 1.31 -5.16
CA LEU A 98 -17.01 0.35 -4.08
C LEU A 98 -18.37 0.58 -3.45
N SER A 99 -19.07 -0.51 -3.14
CA SER A 99 -20.31 -0.44 -2.37
C SER A 99 -20.00 -0.11 -0.89
N PHE A 100 -20.91 0.60 -0.23
CA PHE A 100 -20.78 0.89 1.21
C PHE A 100 -20.73 -0.39 2.07
N HIS A 101 -21.46 -1.43 1.65
CA HIS A 101 -21.50 -2.71 2.34
C HIS A 101 -20.11 -3.38 2.35
N CYS A 102 -19.44 -3.45 1.20
CA CYS A 102 -18.10 -4.02 1.09
C CYS A 102 -17.08 -3.28 1.96
N LEU A 103 -17.20 -1.95 2.11
CA LEU A 103 -16.31 -1.18 2.98
C LEU A 103 -16.50 -1.50 4.48
N LEU A 104 -17.74 -1.80 4.90
CA LEU A 104 -18.01 -2.23 6.28
C LEU A 104 -17.44 -3.62 6.55
N GLU A 105 -17.60 -4.55 5.62
CA GLU A 105 -17.05 -5.90 5.73
C GLU A 105 -15.52 -5.88 5.75
N LEU A 106 -14.89 -5.12 4.85
CA LEU A 106 -13.43 -4.95 4.84
C LEU A 106 -12.91 -4.42 6.19
N ARG A 107 -13.60 -3.45 6.80
CA ARG A 107 -13.24 -2.95 8.13
C ARG A 107 -13.32 -4.05 9.18
N GLN A 108 -14.35 -4.89 9.15
CA GLN A 108 -14.48 -6.01 10.09
C GLN A 108 -13.36 -7.04 9.88
N CYS A 109 -13.05 -7.39 8.63
CA CYS A 109 -11.94 -8.28 8.28
C CYS A 109 -10.59 -7.76 8.77
N LEU A 110 -10.32 -6.45 8.63
CA LEU A 110 -9.08 -5.86 9.15
C LEU A 110 -9.02 -5.79 10.68
N GLN A 111 -10.17 -5.77 11.36
CA GLN A 111 -10.23 -5.71 12.82
C GLN A 111 -10.06 -7.08 13.49
N GLN A 112 -10.54 -8.15 12.84
CA GLN A 112 -10.61 -9.49 13.44
C GLN A 112 -9.77 -10.53 12.69
N GLY A 113 -9.37 -10.24 11.45
CA GLY A 113 -8.59 -11.14 10.61
C GLY A 113 -7.13 -11.24 11.05
N ALA A 114 -6.47 -12.29 10.58
CA ALA A 114 -5.03 -12.47 10.76
C ALA A 114 -4.25 -11.40 9.95
N VAL A 115 -3.40 -10.64 10.63
CA VAL A 115 -2.53 -9.63 10.02
C VAL A 115 -1.08 -9.96 10.34
N ILE A 116 -0.27 -10.20 9.30
CA ILE A 116 1.15 -10.49 9.41
C ILE A 116 1.90 -9.40 8.61
N MET A 117 2.77 -8.66 9.29
CA MET A 117 3.62 -7.63 8.68
C MET A 117 5.07 -8.08 8.70
N ASP A 118 5.88 -7.60 7.75
CA ASP A 118 7.29 -7.93 7.61
C ASP A 118 7.57 -9.45 7.59
N LEU A 119 6.67 -10.21 6.96
CA LEU A 119 6.76 -11.67 6.83
C LEU A 119 8.05 -12.05 6.09
N GLU A 120 8.84 -12.94 6.70
CA GLU A 120 10.08 -13.44 6.12
C GLU A 120 9.83 -14.69 5.27
N ALA A 121 9.18 -14.51 4.10
CA ALA A 121 8.90 -15.58 3.15
C ALA A 121 9.07 -15.09 1.71
N GLU A 122 9.66 -15.93 0.85
CA GLU A 122 10.00 -15.55 -0.54
C GLU A 122 9.18 -16.30 -1.60
N ASP A 123 8.48 -17.36 -1.20
CA ASP A 123 7.67 -18.19 -2.09
C ASP A 123 6.23 -18.34 -1.60
N LEU A 124 5.30 -18.56 -2.54
CA LEU A 124 3.87 -18.67 -2.26
C LEU A 124 3.56 -19.79 -1.24
N THR A 125 4.29 -20.90 -1.30
CA THR A 125 4.04 -22.04 -0.40
C THR A 125 4.37 -21.67 1.04
N SER A 126 5.52 -21.03 1.27
CA SER A 126 5.90 -20.50 2.58
C SER A 126 4.91 -19.45 3.08
N ILE A 127 4.52 -18.49 2.23
CA ILE A 127 3.55 -17.45 2.59
C ILE A 127 2.21 -18.05 3.02
N VAL A 128 1.65 -18.96 2.21
CA VAL A 128 0.37 -19.63 2.50
C VAL A 128 0.44 -20.43 3.80
N ASN A 129 1.54 -21.15 4.06
CA ASN A 129 1.69 -21.86 5.34
C ASN A 129 1.65 -20.89 6.53
N HIS A 130 2.40 -19.79 6.48
CA HIS A 130 2.40 -18.79 7.55
C HIS A 130 1.03 -18.16 7.77
N VAL A 131 0.31 -17.84 6.71
CA VAL A 131 -1.04 -17.26 6.79
C VAL A 131 -2.02 -18.25 7.41
N VAL A 132 -2.05 -19.49 6.93
CA VAL A 132 -2.98 -20.51 7.43
C VAL A 132 -2.67 -20.87 8.89
N ASP A 133 -1.39 -20.99 9.26
CA ASP A 133 -1.00 -21.24 10.65
C ASP A 133 -1.44 -20.09 11.55
N GLN A 134 -1.29 -18.84 11.10
CA GLN A 134 -1.77 -17.69 11.86
C GLN A 134 -3.30 -17.68 12.00
N MET A 135 -4.05 -18.03 10.96
CA MET A 135 -5.52 -18.14 11.02
C MET A 135 -5.98 -19.20 12.03
N VAL A 136 -5.21 -20.29 12.20
CA VAL A 136 -5.49 -21.28 13.25
C VAL A 136 -5.15 -20.72 14.64
N ILE A 137 -4.00 -20.06 14.80
CA ILE A 137 -3.56 -19.48 16.08
C ILE A 137 -4.53 -18.41 16.59
N THR A 138 -5.12 -17.63 15.70
CA THR A 138 -6.06 -16.57 16.06
C THR A 138 -7.54 -16.99 15.96
N ASP A 139 -7.80 -18.30 15.92
CA ASP A 139 -9.13 -18.93 15.96
C ASP A 139 -10.09 -18.49 14.82
N GLN A 140 -9.57 -18.07 13.66
CA GLN A 140 -10.40 -17.85 12.46
C GLN A 140 -10.56 -19.11 11.62
N LEU A 141 -9.72 -20.13 11.85
CA LEU A 141 -9.77 -21.40 11.15
C LEU A 141 -9.61 -22.56 12.14
N GLU A 142 -10.58 -23.47 12.14
CA GLU A 142 -10.49 -24.71 12.89
C GLU A 142 -9.27 -25.55 12.40
N PRO A 143 -8.47 -26.13 13.31
CA PRO A 143 -7.27 -26.89 12.95
C PRO A 143 -7.52 -28.01 11.93
N GLU A 144 -8.70 -28.63 11.95
CA GLU A 144 -9.10 -29.71 11.05
C GLU A 144 -9.23 -29.23 9.60
N ASN A 145 -9.57 -27.95 9.39
CA ASN A 145 -9.74 -27.36 8.07
C ASN A 145 -8.42 -26.85 7.46
N ARG A 146 -7.33 -26.81 8.24
CA ARG A 146 -6.00 -26.37 7.80
C ARG A 146 -5.58 -27.00 6.48
N GLY A 147 -5.71 -28.32 6.37
CA GLY A 147 -5.28 -29.07 5.19
C GLY A 147 -6.05 -28.70 3.92
N ALA A 148 -7.38 -28.56 4.04
CA ALA A 148 -8.25 -28.21 2.92
C ALA A 148 -7.99 -26.78 2.42
N VAL A 149 -7.84 -25.82 3.33
CA VAL A 149 -7.55 -24.42 2.98
C VAL A 149 -6.17 -24.29 2.33
N LEU A 150 -5.15 -24.96 2.87
CA LEU A 150 -3.81 -24.97 2.28
C LEU A 150 -3.83 -25.55 0.87
N GLN A 151 -4.54 -26.66 0.64
CA GLN A 151 -4.70 -27.23 -0.69
C GLN A 151 -5.37 -26.27 -1.66
N ALA A 152 -6.45 -25.60 -1.24
CA ALA A 152 -7.17 -24.65 -2.06
C ALA A 152 -6.30 -23.43 -2.45
N LEU A 153 -5.54 -22.88 -1.51
CA LEU A 153 -4.66 -21.72 -1.75
C LEU A 153 -3.45 -22.04 -2.64
N LEU A 154 -3.09 -23.32 -2.80
CA LEU A 154 -1.99 -23.76 -3.66
C LEU A 154 -2.44 -24.33 -5.01
N LEU A 155 -3.74 -24.20 -5.34
CA LEU A 155 -4.24 -24.54 -6.67
C LEU A 155 -3.61 -23.62 -7.73
N LYS A 156 -3.63 -24.09 -8.98
CA LYS A 156 -3.07 -23.32 -10.10
C LYS A 156 -3.84 -22.02 -10.32
N HIS A 157 -3.09 -20.93 -10.48
CA HIS A 157 -3.57 -19.63 -10.95
C HIS A 157 -3.51 -19.60 -12.49
N ARG A 158 -4.58 -19.13 -13.12
CA ARG A 158 -4.71 -19.05 -14.58
C ARG A 158 -5.14 -17.67 -15.04
#